data_AF-A0A2R6P5L4-F1
#
_entry.id   AF-A0A2R6P5L4-F1
#
_cell.length_a   1.000
_cell.length_b   1.000
_cell.length_c   1.000
_cell.angle_alpha   90.00
_cell.angle_beta   90.00
_cell.angle_gamma   90.00
#
_symmetry.space_group_name_H-M   'P 1'
#
loop_
_entity.id
_entity.type
_entity.pdbx_description
1 polymer ?
#
loop_
_entity_poly.entity_id
_entity_poly.type
_entity_poly.pdbx_seq_one_letter_code
_entity_poly.pdbx_strand_id
1 'polypeptide(L)'
;MDRLVQYRPGKLHLHQITETHQLRPTLTYIDTMTRKSKRRGGAGSDDDSDDGPPPDPDEPAPAPVPKKEKKPTGEAREVQVSVRKNADEKGMQLGGGLTAVRREMLISMRAEEDESWDDYEYCDGEAPESNTIFEAVFSHSEEMLECKTDITAVLKNIKGL
;
A
#
# COMPACT_ATOMS: atom_id res chain seq x y z
N MET A 1 0.18 15.87 22.51
CA MET A 1 -0.75 14.74 22.67
C MET A 1 -2.13 15.32 22.47
N ASP A 2 -2.75 14.95 21.36
CA ASP A 2 -4.04 15.53 20.99
C ASP A 2 -5.15 14.82 21.77
N ARG A 3 -6.17 15.59 22.16
CA ARG A 3 -7.32 15.05 22.89
C ARG A 3 -8.60 15.54 22.27
N LEU A 4 -9.55 14.62 22.11
CA LEU A 4 -10.92 14.97 21.79
C LEU A 4 -11.60 15.47 23.07
N VAL A 5 -12.29 16.60 22.97
CA VAL A 5 -12.99 17.24 24.08
C VAL A 5 -14.49 17.11 23.85
N GLN A 6 -15.19 16.54 24.83
CA GLN A 6 -16.64 16.45 24.83
C GLN A 6 -17.20 17.22 26.03
N TYR A 7 -18.18 18.08 25.76
CA TYR A 7 -18.77 18.98 26.76
C TYR A 7 -20.18 18.51 27.15
N ARG A 8 -20.43 18.41 28.46
CA ARG A 8 -21.77 18.37 29.05
C ARG A 8 -21.88 19.48 30.10
N PRO A 9 -23.09 19.97 30.43
CA PRO A 9 -23.24 20.99 31.47
C PRO A 9 -22.53 20.58 32.77
N GLY A 10 -21.49 21.33 33.15
CA GLY A 10 -20.71 21.09 34.37
C GLY A 10 -19.66 19.97 34.31
N LYS A 11 -19.47 19.28 33.16
CA LYS A 11 -18.47 18.21 33.01
C LYS A 11 -17.73 18.31 31.66
N LEU A 12 -16.41 18.11 31.69
CA LEU A 12 -15.55 18.05 30.52
C LEU A 12 -14.91 16.67 30.44
N HIS A 13 -15.19 15.93 29.36
CA HIS A 13 -14.61 14.61 29.14
C HIS A 13 -13.47 14.71 28.12
N LEU A 14 -12.31 14.16 28.48
CA LEU A 14 -11.09 14.22 27.67
C LEU A 14 -10.72 12.82 27.18
N HIS A 15 -10.77 12.60 25.87
CA HIS A 15 -10.38 11.33 25.25
C HIS A 15 -9.04 11.48 24.55
N GLN A 16 -8.14 10.51 24.78
CA GLN A 16 -6.86 10.49 24.09
C GLN A 16 -7.06 10.08 22.64
N ILE A 17 -6.43 10.80 21.72
CA ILE A 17 -6.39 10.43 20.29
C ILE A 17 -5.16 9.54 20.10
N THR A 18 -5.39 8.30 19.68
CA THR A 18 -4.33 7.33 19.39
C THR A 18 -3.68 7.62 18.04
N GLU A 19 -4.50 7.88 17.03
CA GLU A 19 -4.09 8.05 15.65
C GLU A 19 -4.91 9.14 14.95
N THR A 20 -4.28 9.80 13.98
CA THR A 20 -4.91 10.83 13.15
C THR A 20 -4.65 10.48 11.69
N HIS A 21 -5.72 10.23 10.93
CA HIS A 21 -5.63 9.88 9.51
C HIS A 21 -6.04 11.06 8.64
N GLN A 22 -5.29 11.30 7.55
CA GLN A 22 -5.67 12.25 6.51
C GLN A 22 -6.18 11.48 5.28
N LEU A 23 -7.50 11.41 5.13
CA LEU A 23 -8.12 10.77 3.97
C LEU A 23 -8.00 11.67 2.74
N ARG A 24 -7.52 11.10 1.63
CA ARG A 24 -7.45 11.77 0.34
C ARG A 24 -8.16 10.94 -0.72
N PRO A 25 -8.78 11.57 -1.73
CA PRO A 25 -9.26 10.86 -2.90
C PRO A 25 -8.12 10.07 -3.56
N THR A 26 -8.33 8.78 -3.80
CA THR A 26 -7.36 7.92 -4.47
C THR A 26 -7.72 7.72 -5.94
N LEU A 27 -6.72 7.61 -6.81
CA LEU A 27 -6.88 7.34 -8.23
C LEU A 27 -6.55 5.88 -8.58
N THR A 28 -6.70 4.97 -7.63
CA THR A 28 -6.34 3.55 -7.76
C THR A 28 -7.00 2.89 -8.98
N TYR A 29 -8.17 3.36 -9.41
CA TYR A 29 -8.82 2.87 -10.63
C TYR A 29 -7.93 3.05 -11.88
N ILE A 30 -7.18 4.14 -11.98
CA ILE A 30 -6.25 4.41 -13.09
C ILE A 30 -5.12 3.38 -13.09
N ASP A 31 -4.55 3.09 -11.93
CA ASP A 31 -3.49 2.09 -11.77
C ASP A 31 -3.98 0.69 -12.17
N THR A 32 -5.21 0.34 -11.80
CA THR A 32 -5.80 -0.95 -12.23
C THR A 32 -6.02 -0.99 -13.74
N MET A 33 -6.45 0.12 -14.36
CA MET A 33 -6.68 0.22 -15.82
C MET A 33 -5.37 0.14 -16.59
N THR A 34 -4.33 0.86 -16.17
CA THR A 34 -3.01 0.82 -16.80
C THR A 34 -2.37 -0.56 -16.69
N ARG A 35 -2.49 -1.23 -15.54
CA ARG A 35 -2.02 -2.62 -15.36
C ARG A 35 -2.74 -3.60 -16.29
N LYS A 36 -4.07 -3.44 -16.44
CA LYS A 36 -4.86 -4.26 -17.39
C LYS A 36 -4.46 -3.98 -18.84
N SER A 37 -4.24 -2.72 -19.22
CA SER A 37 -3.82 -2.32 -20.56
C SER A 37 -2.42 -2.85 -20.91
N LYS A 38 -1.45 -2.67 -20.01
CA LYS A 38 -0.07 -3.17 -20.19
C LYS A 38 -0.01 -4.70 -20.30
N ARG A 39 -0.87 -5.42 -19.58
CA ARG A 39 -1.01 -6.88 -19.73
C ARG A 39 -1.58 -7.30 -21.09
N ARG A 40 -2.40 -6.45 -21.74
CA ARG A 40 -2.92 -6.71 -23.09
C ARG A 40 -1.89 -6.40 -24.18
N GLY A 41 -1.03 -5.38 -24.01
CA GLY A 41 0.07 -5.10 -24.93
C GLY A 41 1.27 -6.04 -24.79
N GLY A 42 1.51 -6.61 -23.60
CA GLY A 42 2.63 -7.53 -23.34
C GLY A 42 2.37 -8.99 -23.71
N ALA A 43 1.18 -9.33 -24.20
CA ALA A 43 0.85 -10.65 -24.74
C ALA A 43 0.66 -10.56 -26.26
N GLY A 44 1.68 -10.10 -26.97
CA GLY A 44 1.79 -10.24 -28.42
C GLY A 44 1.69 -8.98 -29.26
N SER A 45 2.41 -7.90 -28.93
CA SER A 45 2.69 -6.85 -29.93
C SER A 45 3.94 -6.06 -29.56
N ASP A 46 5.09 -6.74 -29.62
CA ASP A 46 6.33 -6.08 -30.04
C ASP A 46 6.40 -6.27 -31.56
N ASP A 47 5.63 -5.46 -32.27
CA ASP A 47 5.82 -5.21 -33.69
C ASP A 47 5.87 -3.70 -33.84
N ASP A 48 6.96 -3.13 -33.32
CA ASP A 48 7.44 -1.79 -33.62
C ASP A 48 8.03 -1.81 -35.06
N SER A 49 7.24 -2.28 -36.02
CA SER A 49 7.61 -2.30 -37.44
C SER A 49 6.98 -1.07 -38.09
N ASP A 50 7.78 -0.01 -38.06
CA ASP A 50 7.81 1.06 -39.06
C ASP A 50 7.75 0.44 -40.46
N ASP A 51 6.55 0.17 -40.96
CA ASP A 51 6.33 -0.17 -42.36
C ASP A 51 5.64 1.02 -43.01
N GLY A 52 6.42 1.70 -43.84
CA GLY A 52 6.07 2.91 -44.55
C GLY A 52 4.88 2.73 -45.49
N PRO A 53 4.63 3.71 -46.38
CA PRO A 53 3.44 3.72 -47.23
C PRO A 53 3.26 2.37 -47.95
N PRO A 54 2.01 1.86 -48.04
CA PRO A 54 1.75 0.51 -48.54
C PRO A 54 2.40 0.30 -49.91
N PRO A 55 2.98 -0.89 -50.16
CA PRO A 55 3.72 -1.15 -51.39
C PRO A 55 2.81 -1.02 -52.62
N ASP A 56 3.32 -0.36 -53.66
CA ASP A 56 2.61 -0.05 -54.90
C ASP A 56 2.10 -1.33 -55.59
N PRO A 57 0.88 -1.33 -56.16
CA PRO A 57 0.18 -2.54 -56.63
C PRO A 57 0.73 -3.15 -57.94
N ASP A 58 1.92 -2.77 -58.39
CA ASP A 58 2.51 -3.22 -59.66
C ASP A 58 3.77 -4.11 -59.52
N GLU A 59 4.18 -4.52 -58.33
CA GLU A 59 5.24 -5.52 -58.17
C GLU A 59 4.70 -6.96 -58.02
N PRO A 60 5.14 -7.92 -58.84
CA PRO A 60 4.68 -9.30 -58.74
C PRO A 60 5.22 -9.97 -57.46
N ALA A 61 4.30 -10.58 -56.70
CA ALA A 61 4.60 -11.24 -55.43
C ALA A 61 5.75 -12.26 -55.54
N PRO A 62 6.76 -12.21 -54.65
CA PRO A 62 7.87 -13.16 -54.67
C PRO A 62 7.41 -14.57 -54.24
N ALA A 63 8.04 -15.58 -54.84
CA ALA A 63 7.66 -16.99 -54.75
C ALA A 63 7.68 -17.54 -53.30
N PRO A 64 6.77 -18.46 -52.95
CA PRO A 64 6.62 -18.97 -51.59
C PRO A 64 7.83 -19.82 -51.16
N VAL A 65 8.46 -19.41 -50.06
CA VAL A 65 9.57 -20.11 -49.41
C VAL A 65 9.05 -21.40 -48.75
N PRO A 66 9.73 -22.56 -48.90
CA PRO A 66 9.23 -23.84 -48.40
C PRO A 66 9.13 -23.88 -46.86
N LYS A 67 7.98 -24.38 -46.40
CA LYS A 67 7.61 -24.60 -44.99
C LYS A 67 8.68 -25.42 -44.26
N LYS A 68 9.40 -24.79 -43.32
CA LYS A 68 10.22 -25.51 -42.34
C LYS A 68 9.31 -26.15 -41.29
N GLU A 69 9.56 -27.43 -41.06
CA GLU A 69 8.79 -28.31 -40.18
C GLU A 69 8.71 -27.82 -38.74
N LYS A 70 7.55 -28.07 -38.13
CA LYS A 70 7.24 -27.82 -36.72
C LYS A 70 8.16 -28.66 -35.82
N LYS A 71 8.95 -28.00 -34.95
CA LYS A 71 9.43 -28.65 -33.72
C LYS A 71 8.36 -28.49 -32.62
N PRO A 72 8.10 -29.54 -31.82
CA PRO A 72 7.01 -29.55 -30.86
C PRO A 72 7.20 -28.52 -29.75
N THR A 73 6.07 -27.92 -29.37
CA THR A 73 5.82 -27.12 -28.19
C THR A 73 6.39 -27.79 -26.95
N GLY A 74 7.47 -27.23 -26.42
CA GLY A 74 7.88 -27.45 -25.04
C GLY A 74 7.72 -26.12 -24.34
N GLU A 75 6.65 -25.98 -23.54
CA GLU A 75 6.62 -24.97 -22.47
C GLU A 75 7.86 -25.22 -21.62
N ALA A 76 8.94 -24.47 -21.89
CA ALA A 76 9.99 -24.31 -20.91
C ALA A 76 9.33 -23.56 -19.75
N ARG A 77 8.78 -24.31 -18.79
CA ARG A 77 8.62 -23.82 -17.44
C ARG A 77 10.03 -23.40 -17.02
N GLU A 78 10.37 -22.13 -17.20
CA GLU A 78 11.45 -21.51 -16.45
C GLU A 78 11.03 -21.58 -14.99
N VAL A 79 11.31 -22.73 -14.39
CA VAL A 79 11.32 -22.86 -12.95
C VAL A 79 12.57 -22.10 -12.52
N GLN A 80 12.42 -20.81 -12.22
CA GLN A 80 13.41 -20.08 -11.43
C GLN A 80 13.41 -20.70 -10.02
N VAL A 81 14.16 -21.80 -9.87
CA VAL A 81 14.51 -22.36 -8.58
C VAL A 81 15.54 -21.42 -7.95
N SER A 82 15.07 -20.38 -7.26
CA SER A 82 15.93 -19.66 -6.34
C SER A 82 16.16 -20.55 -5.12
N VAL A 83 17.18 -21.42 -5.22
CA VAL A 83 17.69 -22.17 -4.07
C VAL A 83 18.21 -21.15 -3.07
N ARG A 84 17.43 -20.83 -2.03
CA ARG A 84 17.95 -20.16 -0.84
C ARG A 84 18.81 -21.17 -0.09
N LYS A 85 20.08 -21.26 -0.49
CA LYS A 85 21.09 -21.95 0.30
C LYS A 85 21.37 -21.06 1.53
N ASN A 86 20.89 -21.49 2.68
CA ASN A 86 21.31 -20.94 3.97
C ASN A 86 22.82 -21.11 4.06
N ALA A 87 23.54 -19.99 3.99
CA ALA A 87 24.94 -19.90 4.32
C ALA A 87 25.08 -18.82 5.39
N ASP A 88 25.55 -19.28 6.54
CA ASP A 88 26.16 -18.55 7.64
C ASP A 88 26.79 -17.19 7.29
N GLU A 89 26.66 -16.27 8.23
CA GLU A 89 27.60 -15.20 8.56
C GLU A 89 28.60 -14.80 7.47
N LYS A 90 28.14 -14.02 6.48
CA LYS A 90 28.82 -12.81 5.97
C LYS A 90 28.12 -12.29 4.73
N GLY A 91 27.69 -11.03 4.81
CA GLY A 91 27.42 -10.21 3.63
C GLY A 91 26.02 -10.38 3.05
N MET A 92 25.04 -9.74 3.69
CA MET A 92 23.75 -9.37 3.10
C MET A 92 23.95 -8.32 1.98
N GLN A 93 24.71 -8.65 0.94
CA GLN A 93 24.99 -7.84 -0.24
C GLN A 93 24.70 -8.59 -1.54
N LEU A 94 23.74 -9.52 -1.53
CA LEU A 94 23.25 -10.16 -2.76
C LEU A 94 21.83 -9.67 -3.08
N GLY A 95 21.76 -8.54 -3.81
CA GLY A 95 20.51 -7.96 -4.28
C GLY A 95 20.66 -6.51 -4.76
N GLY A 96 21.36 -6.33 -5.88
CA GLY A 96 21.38 -5.14 -6.77
C GLY A 96 21.23 -3.76 -6.15
N GLY A 97 22.31 -2.98 -6.11
CA GLY A 97 22.37 -1.50 -6.27
C GLY A 97 21.47 -0.56 -5.45
N LEU A 98 20.57 -1.05 -4.60
CA LEU A 98 19.58 -0.24 -3.91
C LEU A 98 20.16 0.29 -2.59
N THR A 99 19.88 1.54 -2.28
CA THR A 99 20.20 2.13 -0.97
C THR A 99 19.41 1.42 0.13
N ALA A 100 19.93 1.40 1.37
CA ALA A 100 19.26 0.77 2.51
C ALA A 100 17.82 1.30 2.70
N VAL A 101 17.64 2.62 2.58
CA VAL A 101 16.33 3.29 2.63
C VAL A 101 15.37 2.73 1.58
N ARG A 102 15.83 2.49 0.35
CA ARG A 102 14.96 1.96 -0.71
C ARG A 102 14.57 0.50 -0.46
N ARG A 103 15.44 -0.30 0.15
CA ARG A 103 15.09 -1.66 0.56
C ARG A 103 14.04 -1.66 1.66
N GLU A 104 14.23 -0.86 2.71
CA GLU A 104 13.27 -0.73 3.81
C GLU A 104 11.91 -0.26 3.31
N MET A 105 11.88 0.79 2.47
CA MET A 105 10.64 1.28 1.86
C MET A 105 9.90 0.19 1.06
N LEU A 106 10.60 -0.58 0.23
CA LEU A 106 9.99 -1.67 -0.54
C LEU A 106 9.49 -2.82 0.35
N ILE A 107 10.13 -3.04 1.50
CA ILE A 107 9.67 -4.03 2.48
C ILE A 107 8.39 -3.54 3.17
N SER A 108 8.36 -2.28 3.61
CA SER A 108 7.17 -1.68 4.23
C SER A 108 5.97 -1.69 3.28
N MET A 109 6.16 -1.34 2.01
CA MET A 109 5.10 -1.41 1.00
C MET A 109 4.53 -2.82 0.83
N ARG A 110 5.38 -3.84 0.80
CA ARG A 110 4.92 -5.23 0.70
C ARG A 110 4.18 -5.66 1.96
N ALA A 111 4.69 -5.28 3.13
CA ALA A 111 4.02 -5.60 4.39
C ALA A 111 2.62 -4.97 4.46
N GLU A 112 2.46 -3.73 3.98
CA GLU A 112 1.17 -3.05 3.85
C GLU A 112 0.25 -3.73 2.82
N GLU A 113 0.79 -4.15 1.67
CA GLU A 113 0.02 -4.90 0.66
C GLU A 113 -0.43 -6.29 1.14
N ASP A 114 0.36 -6.92 2.01
CA ASP A 114 0.11 -8.26 2.55
C ASP A 114 -0.82 -8.24 3.79
N GLU A 115 -1.12 -7.07 4.35
CA GLU A 115 -2.02 -6.93 5.50
C GLU A 115 -3.46 -7.27 5.09
N SER A 116 -4.14 -8.04 5.95
CA SER A 116 -5.53 -8.42 5.71
C SER A 116 -6.45 -7.23 5.90
N TRP A 117 -7.35 -7.03 4.94
CA TRP A 117 -8.42 -6.03 5.08
C TRP A 117 -9.47 -6.53 6.05
N ASP A 118 -9.76 -5.71 7.05
CA ASP A 118 -10.92 -5.89 7.93
C ASP A 118 -12.09 -5.06 7.40
N ASP A 119 -13.17 -5.74 7.06
CA ASP A 119 -14.39 -5.08 6.59
C ASP A 119 -15.12 -4.44 7.78
N TYR A 120 -15.37 -3.13 7.67
CA TYR A 120 -16.16 -2.38 8.63
C TYR A 120 -17.45 -1.86 7.98
N GLU A 121 -18.55 -1.97 8.72
CA GLU A 121 -19.81 -1.35 8.34
C GLU A 121 -19.82 0.12 8.78
N TYR A 122 -20.20 1.01 7.86
CA TYR A 122 -20.36 2.42 8.18
C TYR A 122 -21.71 2.66 8.85
N CYS A 123 -21.67 3.06 10.12
CA CYS A 123 -22.83 3.57 10.85
C CYS A 123 -22.79 5.11 10.84
N ASP A 124 -23.88 5.74 10.40
CA ASP A 124 -23.99 7.20 10.44
C ASP A 124 -24.26 7.72 11.86
N GLY A 125 -24.40 9.04 12.02
CA GLY A 125 -24.65 9.65 13.33
C GLY A 125 -26.04 9.40 13.91
N GLU A 126 -27.01 8.95 13.10
CA GLU A 126 -28.39 8.70 13.53
C GLU A 126 -28.64 7.22 13.87
N ALA A 127 -27.73 6.34 13.44
CA ALA A 127 -27.75 4.91 13.75
C ALA A 127 -27.76 4.64 15.27
N PRO A 128 -28.57 3.68 15.75
CA PRO A 128 -28.65 3.34 17.18
C PRO A 128 -27.33 2.81 17.74
N GLU A 129 -26.52 2.14 16.92
CA GLU A 129 -25.18 1.67 17.27
C GLU A 129 -24.25 2.83 17.61
N SER A 130 -24.31 3.91 16.83
CA SER A 130 -23.50 5.11 17.03
C SER A 130 -23.80 5.80 18.35
N ASN A 131 -25.08 5.89 18.73
CA ASN A 131 -25.46 6.42 20.05
C ASN A 131 -24.95 5.56 21.20
N THR A 132 -24.99 4.24 21.04
CA THR A 132 -24.51 3.31 22.07
C THR A 132 -23.00 3.46 22.29
N ILE A 133 -22.23 3.54 21.19
CA ILE A 133 -20.78 3.77 21.25
C ILE A 133 -20.48 5.16 21.81
N PHE A 134 -21.20 6.19 21.36
CA PHE A 134 -21.03 7.56 21.85
C PHE A 134 -21.22 7.66 23.36
N GLU A 135 -22.25 7.02 23.92
CA GLU A 135 -22.45 6.99 25.37
C GLU A 135 -21.36 6.17 26.10
N ALA A 136 -20.86 5.09 25.49
CA ALA A 136 -19.77 4.29 26.03
C ALA A 136 -18.42 5.04 26.10
N VAL A 137 -18.25 6.10 25.29
CA VAL A 137 -17.05 6.94 25.37
C VAL A 137 -16.95 7.65 26.71
N PHE A 138 -18.07 8.00 27.36
CA PHE A 138 -18.03 8.71 28.65
C PHE A 138 -17.50 7.83 29.79
N SER A 139 -16.65 8.42 30.63
CA SER A 139 -16.20 7.76 31.85
C SER A 139 -17.34 7.63 32.86
N HIS A 140 -17.57 6.41 33.33
CA HIS A 140 -18.58 6.11 34.36
C HIS A 140 -18.01 6.18 35.79
N SER A 141 -16.71 6.48 35.93
CA SER A 141 -16.00 6.65 37.20
C SER A 141 -15.86 8.13 37.57
N GLU A 142 -16.26 8.49 38.79
CA GLU A 142 -16.09 9.84 39.34
C GLU A 142 -14.89 9.89 40.30
N GLU A 143 -13.70 9.58 39.78
CA GLU A 143 -12.46 9.73 40.54
C GLU A 143 -11.98 11.17 40.48
N MET A 144 -11.71 11.78 41.64
CA MET A 144 -11.06 13.09 41.68
C MET A 144 -9.61 12.96 41.22
N LEU A 145 -9.27 13.69 40.16
CA LEU A 145 -7.90 13.77 39.67
C LEU A 145 -7.06 14.57 40.66
N GLU A 146 -6.01 13.95 41.19
CA GLU A 146 -5.03 14.60 42.05
C GLU A 146 -3.75 14.92 41.27
N CYS A 147 -3.32 16.18 41.30
CA CYS A 147 -2.01 16.57 40.79
C CYS A 147 -0.97 16.38 41.91
N LYS A 148 -0.21 15.28 41.86
CA LYS A 148 0.82 14.95 42.87
C LYS A 148 2.17 15.67 42.64
N THR A 149 2.27 16.46 41.58
CA THR A 149 3.50 17.13 41.16
C THR A 149 3.53 18.59 41.60
N ASP A 150 4.65 19.01 42.19
CA ASP A 150 4.91 20.41 42.53
C ASP A 150 5.22 21.26 41.28
N ILE A 151 4.96 22.57 41.34
CA ILE A 151 5.17 23.50 40.24
C ILE A 151 6.63 23.50 39.75
N THR A 152 7.60 23.33 40.66
CA THR A 152 9.01 23.24 40.29
C THR A 152 9.32 21.97 39.50
N ALA A 153 8.63 20.86 39.78
CA ALA A 153 8.74 19.62 39.02
C ALA A 153 8.09 19.75 37.64
N VAL A 154 6.96 20.46 37.54
CA VAL A 154 6.32 20.74 36.25
C VAL A 154 7.27 21.55 35.37
N LEU A 155 7.81 22.66 35.86
CA LEU A 155 8.68 23.55 35.07
C LEU A 155 9.94 22.83 34.57
N LYS A 156 10.58 22.00 35.40
CA LYS A 156 11.76 21.21 34.99
C LYS A 156 11.46 20.16 33.92
N ASN A 157 10.22 19.71 33.82
CA ASN A 157 9.82 18.66 32.87
C ASN A 157 9.36 19.22 31.51
N ILE A 158 9.25 20.54 31.37
CA ILE A 158 8.95 21.18 30.09
C ILE A 158 10.24 21.16 29.25
N LYS A 159 10.27 20.32 28.22
CA LYS A 159 11.41 20.28 27.28
C LYS A 159 11.56 21.64 26.58
N GLY A 160 12.70 22.30 26.80
CA GLY A 160 13.06 23.56 26.14
C GLY A 160 12.76 24.83 26.94
N LEU A 161 12.39 24.71 28.23
CA LEU A 161 12.36 25.80 29.21
C LEU A 161 13.59 25.68 30.13
#